data_AF-A0A9P9CNS4-F1
#
_entry.id   AF-A0A9P9CNS4-F1
#
_cell.length_a   1.000
_cell.length_b   1.000
_cell.length_c   1.000
_cell.angle_alpha   90.00
_cell.angle_beta   90.00
_cell.angle_gamma   90.00
#
_symmetry.space_group_name_H-M   'P 1'
#
loop_
_entity.id
_entity.type
_entity.pdbx_description
1 polymer ?
#
loop_
_entity_poly.entity_id
_entity_poly.type
_entity_poly.pdbx_seq_one_letter_code
_entity_poly.pdbx_strand_id
1 'polypeptide(L)'
;MATAPSESREILRPCDLCRRGKRRCDGPYQPDRVCSRCRQLSKVCSYVDPAEYTGSTAQRYIDALQARCEKLKHCSSSAFRRHF
;
A
#
# COMPACT_ATOMS: atom_id res chain seq x y z
N MET A 1 -19.39 -28.45 -30.17
CA MET A 1 -19.87 -27.71 -28.98
C MET A 1 -18.74 -27.65 -27.96
N ALA A 2 -18.22 -26.45 -27.68
CA ALA A 2 -17.49 -26.04 -26.46
C ALA A 2 -17.02 -24.60 -26.68
N THR A 3 -17.90 -23.63 -26.42
CA THR A 3 -17.53 -22.22 -26.37
C THR A 3 -16.64 -22.02 -25.14
N ALA A 4 -15.37 -21.68 -25.37
CA ALA A 4 -14.44 -21.30 -24.32
C ALA A 4 -15.05 -20.14 -23.52
N PRO A 5 -15.10 -20.20 -22.18
CA PRO A 5 -15.58 -19.07 -21.41
C PRO A 5 -14.60 -17.92 -21.60
N SER A 6 -15.05 -16.87 -22.28
CA SER A 6 -14.54 -15.52 -22.10
C SER A 6 -14.93 -15.08 -20.70
N GLU A 7 -14.33 -15.69 -19.67
CA GLU A 7 -14.35 -15.12 -18.33
C GLU A 7 -13.61 -13.81 -18.46
N SER A 8 -14.40 -12.74 -18.31
CA SER A 8 -13.94 -11.40 -17.99
C SER A 8 -12.63 -11.52 -17.24
N ARG A 9 -11.55 -11.09 -17.90
CA ARG A 9 -10.25 -10.90 -17.24
C ARG A 9 -10.49 -9.84 -16.19
N GLU A 10 -11.00 -10.25 -15.03
CA GLU A 10 -10.85 -9.50 -13.81
C GLU A 10 -9.35 -9.21 -13.78
N ILE A 11 -9.00 -7.93 -13.91
CA ILE A 11 -7.62 -7.50 -13.97
C ILE A 11 -7.09 -7.71 -12.56
N LEU A 12 -6.75 -8.96 -12.26
CA LEU A 12 -6.32 -9.38 -10.96
C LEU A 12 -4.87 -8.92 -10.84
N ARG A 13 -4.67 -8.01 -9.88
CA ARG A 13 -3.42 -7.31 -9.62
C ARG A 13 -2.23 -8.29 -9.62
N PRO A 14 -1.14 -8.00 -10.35
CA PRO A 14 0.07 -8.80 -10.26
C PRO A 14 0.75 -8.61 -8.89
N CYS A 15 1.42 -9.66 -8.41
CA CYS A 15 2.19 -9.64 -7.17
C CYS A 15 3.25 -8.51 -7.16
N ASP A 16 3.68 -8.01 -6.00
CA ASP A 16 4.65 -6.91 -5.91
C ASP A 16 5.97 -7.22 -6.64
N LEU A 17 6.46 -8.46 -6.53
CA LEU A 17 7.68 -8.92 -7.22
C LEU A 17 7.50 -8.94 -8.74
N CYS A 18 6.34 -9.39 -9.20
CA CYS A 18 5.96 -9.51 -10.60
C CYS A 18 5.75 -8.12 -11.21
N ARG A 19 5.10 -7.21 -10.45
CA ARG A 19 4.86 -5.81 -10.79
C ARG A 19 6.17 -5.05 -10.94
N ARG A 20 7.07 -5.14 -9.95
CA ARG A 20 8.42 -4.52 -10.01
C ARG A 20 9.25 -5.09 -11.16
N GLY A 21 9.15 -6.39 -11.41
CA GLY A 21 9.89 -7.07 -12.47
C GLY A 21 9.29 -6.95 -13.88
N LYS A 22 8.12 -6.29 -14.04
CA LYS A 22 7.37 -6.19 -15.30
C LYS A 22 7.14 -7.56 -15.99
N ARG A 23 6.79 -8.58 -15.21
CA ARG A 23 6.50 -9.93 -15.72
C ARG A 23 5.05 -10.33 -15.48
N ARG A 24 4.56 -11.29 -16.27
CA ARG A 24 3.23 -11.87 -16.08
C ARG A 24 3.13 -12.55 -14.71
N CYS A 25 2.02 -12.35 -14.02
CA CYS A 25 1.74 -12.94 -12.71
C CYS A 25 0.53 -13.88 -12.81
N ASP A 26 0.75 -15.15 -12.51
CA ASP A 26 -0.30 -16.18 -12.51
C ASP A 26 -0.92 -16.41 -11.11
N GLY A 27 -0.41 -15.72 -10.09
CA GLY A 27 -0.86 -15.89 -8.71
C GLY A 27 -2.36 -15.67 -8.43
N PRO A 28 -3.12 -14.83 -9.15
CA PRO A 28 -4.56 -14.74 -8.90
C PRO A 28 -5.40 -15.93 -9.39
N TYR A 29 -4.81 -16.80 -10.23
CA TYR A 29 -5.43 -18.05 -10.68
C TYR A 29 -4.96 -19.27 -9.86
N GLN A 30 -4.13 -19.05 -8.83
CA GLN A 30 -3.57 -20.10 -7.99
C GLN A 30 -4.33 -20.20 -6.65
N PRO A 31 -4.53 -21.42 -6.11
CA PRO A 31 -5.33 -21.64 -4.90
C PRO A 31 -4.72 -20.97 -3.66
N ASP A 32 -3.38 -20.94 -3.57
CA ASP A 32 -2.65 -20.28 -2.47
C ASP A 32 -2.49 -18.77 -2.65
N ARG A 33 -3.01 -18.18 -3.74
CA ARG A 33 -2.66 -16.82 -4.18
C ARG A 33 -1.14 -16.59 -4.29
N VAL A 34 -0.34 -17.64 -4.48
CA VAL A 34 1.10 -17.53 -4.66
C VAL A 34 1.45 -17.71 -6.13
N CYS A 35 2.19 -16.76 -6.69
CA CYS A 35 2.62 -16.84 -8.08
C CYS A 35 3.62 -18.00 -8.29
N SER A 36 3.53 -18.75 -9.40
CA SER A 36 4.42 -19.89 -9.70
C SER A 36 5.91 -19.51 -9.60
N ARG A 37 6.25 -18.29 -10.02
CA ARG A 37 7.61 -17.77 -9.92
C ARG A 37 8.06 -17.51 -8.49
N CYS A 38 7.15 -16.99 -7.66
CA CYS A 38 7.38 -16.69 -6.25
C CYS A 38 7.62 -17.98 -5.48
N ARG A 39 6.84 -19.02 -5.81
CA ARG A 39 7.01 -20.39 -5.29
C ARG A 39 8.35 -21.01 -5.70
N GLN A 40 8.74 -20.90 -6.97
CA GLN A 40 10.05 -21.37 -7.45
C GLN A 40 11.23 -20.64 -6.79
N LEU A 41 11.12 -19.33 -6.61
CA LEU A 41 12.15 -18.52 -5.98
C LEU A 41 12.11 -18.57 -4.45
N SER A 42 11.13 -19.28 -3.87
CA SER A 42 10.86 -19.30 -2.43
C SER A 42 10.84 -17.88 -1.82
N LYS A 43 10.25 -16.92 -2.54
CA LYS A 43 10.11 -15.53 -2.12
C LYS A 43 8.69 -15.26 -1.65
N VAL A 44 8.57 -14.35 -0.68
CA VAL A 44 7.28 -13.91 -0.15
C VAL A 44 6.47 -13.23 -1.27
N CYS A 45 5.35 -13.84 -1.62
CA CYS A 45 4.39 -13.29 -2.57
C CYS A 45 3.46 -12.33 -1.82
N SER A 46 3.58 -11.04 -2.10
CA SER A 46 2.74 -10.00 -1.52
C SER A 46 1.91 -9.32 -2.59
N TYR A 47 0.67 -8.97 -2.23
CA TYR A 47 -0.26 -8.17 -3.03
C TYR A 47 -0.61 -6.85 -2.36
N VAL A 48 0.10 -6.47 -1.28
CA VAL A 48 -0.22 -5.35 -0.41
C VAL A 48 -0.38 -4.06 -1.23
N ASP A 49 -1.45 -3.32 -0.94
CA ASP A 49 -1.68 -2.03 -1.54
C ASP A 49 -0.85 -0.96 -0.84
N PRO A 50 0.06 -0.25 -1.53
CA PRO A 50 0.77 0.86 -0.90
C PRO A 50 -0.18 1.99 -0.48
N ALA A 51 -1.39 2.09 -1.05
CA ALA A 51 -2.41 3.06 -0.66
C ALA A 51 -3.08 2.73 0.68
N GLU A 52 -3.09 1.46 1.10
CA GLU A 52 -3.52 1.11 2.46
C GLU A 52 -2.44 1.45 3.50
N TYR A 53 -1.16 1.41 3.10
CA TYR A 53 -0.03 1.71 3.98
C TYR A 53 0.31 3.20 4.07
N THR A 54 0.15 3.96 2.99
CA THR A 54 0.23 5.43 3.04
C THR A 54 -1.07 5.93 3.62
N GLY A 55 -1.09 6.01 4.95
CA GLY A 55 -2.26 6.30 5.78
C GLY A 55 -3.34 7.07 5.04
N SER A 56 -4.53 6.47 5.05
CA SER A 56 -5.81 7.04 4.61
C SER A 56 -5.79 8.57 4.68
N THR A 57 -6.37 9.27 3.71
CA THR A 57 -6.33 10.75 3.61
C THR A 57 -6.61 11.47 4.96
N ALA A 58 -7.41 10.84 5.83
CA ALA A 58 -7.63 11.21 7.22
C ALA A 58 -6.36 11.21 8.10
N GLN A 59 -5.51 10.18 8.04
CA GLN A 59 -4.24 10.12 8.76
C GLN A 59 -3.29 11.26 8.39
N ARG A 60 -3.22 11.63 7.10
CA ARG A 60 -2.42 12.80 6.67
C ARG A 60 -2.97 14.10 7.22
N TYR A 61 -4.29 14.21 7.33
CA TYR A 61 -4.94 15.38 7.93
C TYR A 61 -4.69 15.46 9.45
N ILE A 62 -4.75 14.33 10.15
CA ILE A 62 -4.44 14.21 11.58
C ILE A 62 -2.98 14.58 11.86
N ASP A 63 -2.04 14.05 11.08
CA ASP A 63 -0.61 14.37 11.19
C ASP A 63 -0.35 15.88 10.99
N ALA A 64 -0.97 16.49 9.97
CA ALA A 64 -0.90 17.92 9.73
C ALA A 64 -1.55 18.77 10.84
N LEU A 65 -2.60 18.27 11.50
CA LEU A 65 -3.19 18.91 12.68
C LEU A 65 -2.24 18.82 13.89
N GLN A 66 -1.65 17.65 14.14
CA GLN A 66 -0.71 17.43 15.24
C GLN A 66 0.51 18.34 15.10
N ALA A 67 1.10 18.44 13.90
CA ALA A 67 2.24 19.31 13.63
C ALA A 67 1.95 20.80 13.87
N ARG A 68 0.71 21.26 13.59
CA ARG A 68 0.29 22.64 13.87
C ARG A 68 0.12 22.89 15.37
N CYS A 69 -0.49 21.96 16.08
CA CYS A 69 -0.65 22.04 17.53
C CYS A 69 0.71 22.04 18.26
N GLU A 70 1.67 21.24 17.81
CA GLU A 70 3.01 21.19 18.39
C GLU A 70 3.74 22.54 18.24
N LYS A 71 3.69 23.14 17.04
CA LYS A 71 4.28 24.47 16.80
C LYS A 71 3.65 25.55 17.68
N LEU A 72 2.33 25.53 17.86
CA LEU A 72 1.63 26.50 18.73
C LEU A 72 2.03 26.32 20.20
N LYS A 73 2.13 25.07 20.68
CA LYS A 73 2.61 24.78 22.04
C LYS A 73 4.05 25.25 22.24
N HIS A 74 4.92 25.00 21.26
CA HIS A 74 6.32 25.41 21.32
C HIS A 74 6.49 26.93 21.24
N CYS A 75 5.69 27.61 20.40
CA CYS A 75 5.67 29.06 20.27
C CYS A 75 5.08 29.74 21.52
N SER A 76 3.99 29.21 22.08
CA SER A 76 3.40 29.73 23.32
C SER A 76 4.34 29.55 24.52
N SER A 77 5.03 28.42 24.66
CA SER A 77 6.00 28.22 25.74
C SER A 77 7.23 29.13 25.63
N SER A 78 7.68 29.43 24.40
CA SER A 78 8.84 30.28 24.14
C SER A 78 8.50 31.78 24.17
N ALA A 79 7.26 32.15 23.82
CA ALA A 79 6.76 33.53 23.91
C ALA A 79 6.47 33.93 25.37
N PHE A 80 5.97 33.01 26.21
CA PHE A 80 5.69 33.31 27.62
C PHE A 80 6.96 33.56 28.45
N ARG A 81 8.09 32.92 28.08
CA ARG A 81 9.40 33.12 28.72
C ARG A 81 10.11 34.43 28.37
N ARG A 82 9.61 35.19 27.39
CA ARG A 82 10.21 36.47 26.98
C ARG A 82 9.49 37.68 27.56
N HIS A 83 8.41 37.48 28.31
CA HIS A 83 7.55 38.54 28.82
C HIS A 83 7.40 38.60 30.35
N PHE A 84 8.28 37.92 31.08
CA PHE A 84 8.58 38.16 32.50
C PHE A 84 10.09 38.22 32.70
#